data_AF-A0A959T7R2-F1
#
_entry.id   AF-A0A959T7R2-F1
#
_cell.length_a   1.000
_cell.length_b   1.000
_cell.length_c   1.000
_cell.angle_alpha   90.00
_cell.angle_beta   90.00
_cell.angle_gamma   90.00
#
_symmetry.space_group_name_H-M   'P 1'
#
loop_
_entity.id
_entity.type
_entity.pdbx_description
1 polymer ?
#
loop_
_entity_poly.entity_id
_entity_poly.type
_entity_poly.pdbx_seq_one_letter_code
_entity_poly.pdbx_strand_id
1 'polypeptide(L)' 'HIGILANSGSADGTRPLVIHNIGAGQVLEDMLFRFTIIGHYRYRG' A
#
# COMPACT_ATOMS: atom_id res chain seq x y z
N HIS A 1 9.19 -6.99 1.58
CA HIS A 1 8.60 -6.27 0.43
C HIS A 1 8.18 -4.88 0.90
N ILE A 2 8.35 -3.83 0.10
CA ILE A 2 7.99 -2.44 0.46
C ILE A 2 6.90 -1.95 -0.49
N GLY A 3 5.78 -1.50 0.08
CA GLY A 3 4.73 -0.77 -0.63
C GLY A 3 4.70 0.69 -0.19
N ILE A 4 4.35 1.59 -1.10
CA ILE A 4 4.23 3.03 -0.86
C ILE A 4 2.78 3.44 -1.14
N LEU A 5 2.17 4.22 -0.26
CA LEU A 5 0.82 4.74 -0.49
C LEU A 5 0.83 5.78 -1.63
N ALA A 6 -0.06 5.61 -2.60
CA ALA A 6 -0.32 6.59 -3.65
C ALA A 6 -1.48 7.52 -3.28
N ASN A 7 -1.56 8.66 -3.95
CA ASN A 7 -2.69 9.58 -3.84
C ASN A 7 -3.94 9.11 -4.61
N SER A 8 -3.83 8.06 -5.43
CA SER A 8 -4.96 7.41 -6.10
C SER A 8 -5.77 6.56 -5.12
N GLY A 9 -7.09 6.57 -5.23
CA GLY A 9 -8.00 5.80 -4.37
C GLY A 9 -8.44 4.46 -4.96
N SER A 10 -8.94 3.58 -4.11
CA SER A 10 -9.69 2.38 -4.48
C SER A 10 -10.97 2.72 -5.25
N ALA A 11 -11.53 1.74 -5.96
CA ALA A 11 -12.76 1.92 -6.74
C ALA A 11 -13.97 2.39 -5.89
N ASP A 12 -14.00 2.03 -4.60
CA ASP A 12 -15.01 2.47 -3.64
C ASP A 12 -14.66 3.79 -2.93
N GLY A 13 -13.49 4.38 -3.20
CA GLY A 13 -13.02 5.64 -2.61
C GLY A 13 -12.65 5.57 -1.13
N THR A 14 -12.55 4.38 -0.53
CA THR A 14 -12.36 4.23 0.93
C THR A 14 -10.91 4.20 1.39
N ARG A 15 -9.96 3.92 0.49
CA ARG A 15 -8.54 3.73 0.82
C ARG A 15 -7.60 4.11 -0.31
N PRO A 16 -6.34 4.49 -0.01
CA PRO A 16 -5.32 4.71 -1.02
C PRO A 16 -4.86 3.39 -1.66
N LEU A 17 -4.47 3.46 -2.93
CA LEU A 17 -3.78 2.39 -3.62
C LEU A 17 -2.32 2.29 -3.17
N VAL A 18 -1.72 1.12 -3.35
CA VAL A 18 -0.32 0.85 -3.00
C VAL A 18 0.50 0.73 -4.27
N ILE A 19 1.60 1.47 -4.37
CA ILE A 19 2.67 1.25 -5.36
C ILE A 19 3.61 0.20 -4.80
N HIS A 20 3.85 -0.86 -5.56
CA HIS A 20 4.73 -1.94 -5.16
C HIS A 20 5.35 -2.66 -6.36
N ASN A 21 6.43 -3.41 -6.11
CA ASN A 21 7.08 -4.27 -7.10
C ASN A 21 6.92 -5.77 -6.75
N ILE A 22 5.76 -6.21 -6.24
CA ILE A 22 5.54 -7.66 -6.05
C ILE A 22 5.34 -8.27 -7.45
N GLY A 23 6.27 -9.11 -7.89
CA GLY A 23 6.24 -9.71 -9.23
C GLY A 23 7.09 -8.94 -10.24
N ALA A 24 6.52 -8.64 -11.40
CA ALA A 24 7.24 -8.10 -12.56
C ALA A 24 7.03 -6.59 -12.76
N GLY A 25 7.82 -5.77 -12.05
CA GLY A 25 7.85 -4.31 -12.24
C GLY A 25 6.90 -3.52 -11.33
N GLN A 26 6.74 -2.23 -11.59
CA GLN A 26 5.91 -1.32 -10.82
C GLN A 26 4.42 -1.60 -11.03
N VAL A 27 3.73 -1.91 -9.94
CA VAL A 27 2.29 -2.18 -9.89
C VAL A 27 1.62 -1.17 -8.97
N LEU A 28 0.45 -0.68 -9.38
CA LEU A 28 -0.47 0.11 -8.56
C LEU A 28 -1.70 -0.76 -8.25
N GLU A 29 -1.89 -1.15 -6.99
CA GLU A 29 -2.90 -2.15 -6.62
C GLU A 29 -3.67 -1.77 -5.34
N ASP A 30 -4.94 -2.18 -5.28
CA ASP A 30 -5.75 -2.13 -4.06
C ASP A 30 -5.39 -3.31 -3.14
N MET A 31 -4.35 -3.14 -2.34
CA MET A 31 -3.80 -4.22 -1.50
C MET A 31 -3.48 -3.82 -0.05
N LEU A 32 -3.89 -2.62 0.39
CA LEU A 32 -3.52 -2.07 1.70
C LEU A 32 -3.85 -3.02 2.87
N PHE A 33 -4.95 -3.76 2.76
CA PHE A 33 -5.43 -4.68 3.80
C PHE A 33 -5.45 -6.15 3.38
N ARG A 34 -4.74 -6.51 2.29
CA ARG A 34 -4.66 -7.92 1.84
C ARG A 34 -3.81 -8.80 2.77
N PHE A 35 -2.97 -8.18 3.59
CA PHE A 35 -2.12 -8.86 4.56
C PHE A 35 -2.40 -8.34 5.98
N THR A 36 -2.21 -9.21 6.98
CA THR A 36 -2.37 -8.84 8.39
C THR A 36 -1.38 -7.76 8.78
N ILE A 37 -1.89 -6.62 9.26
CA ILE A 37 -1.06 -5.57 9.85
C ILE A 37 -0.62 -6.02 11.24
N ILE A 38 0.69 -6.15 11.44
CA ILE A 38 1.28 -6.60 12.74
C ILE A 38 1.78 -5.44 13.61
N GLY A 39 1.74 -4.21 13.10
CA GLY A 39 2.18 -3.03 13.85
C GLY A 39 2.23 -1.77 13.01
N HIS A 40 2.23 -0.62 13.69
CA HIS A 40 2.45 0.69 13.09
C HIS A 40 3.67 1.32 13.76
N TYR A 41 4.71 1.55 12.97
CA TYR A 41 5.97 2.10 13.45
C TYR A 41 6.15 3.52 12.91
N ARG A 42 6.58 4.44 13.78
CA ARG A 42 6.84 5.83 13.40
C ARG A 42 8.19 6.27 13.99
N TYR A 43 9.10 6.67 13.11
CA TYR A 43 10.33 7.34 13.52
C TYR A 43 10.00 8.73 14.07
N ARG A 44 10.51 9.08 15.25
CA ARG A 44 10.20 10.35 15.94
C ARG A 44 11.32 11.39 15.88
N GLY A 45 12.49 11.05 15.32
CA GLY A 45 13.68 11.90 15.43
C GLY A 45 14.35 11.78 16.78
#